data_AF-A0A0J5VNK4-F1
#
_entry.id   AF-A0A0J5VNK4-F1
#
_cell.length_a   1.000
_cell.length_b   1.000
_cell.length_c   1.000
_cell.angle_alpha   90.00
_cell.angle_beta   90.00
_cell.angle_gamma   90.00
#
_symmetry.space_group_name_H-M   'P 1'
#
loop_
_entity.id
_entity.type
_entity.pdbx_description
1 polymer ?
#
loop_
_entity_poly.entity_id
_entity_poly.type
_entity_poly.pdbx_seq_one_letter_code
_entity_poly.pdbx_strand_id
1 'polypeptide(L)' 'MPDTSQMLTTLAQGLSTPVRAPILHTPDEYGMAYEEISFPSLDGTPLEAWWIPREGSDKLVIVNHPMPMNRYG' A
#
# COMPACT_ATOMS: atom_id res chain seq x y z
N MET A 1 -28.30 -18.51 -15.94
CA MET A 1 -27.50 -18.01 -14.81
C MET A 1 -26.05 -17.98 -15.27
N PRO A 2 -25.22 -17.01 -14.83
CA PRO A 2 -23.79 -17.09 -15.09
C PRO A 2 -23.25 -18.44 -14.60
N ASP A 3 -22.28 -19.00 -15.32
CA ASP A 3 -21.57 -20.19 -14.84
C ASP A 3 -20.91 -19.86 -13.50
N THR A 4 -21.18 -20.66 -12.47
CA THR A 4 -20.60 -20.50 -11.13
C THR A 4 -19.07 -20.44 -11.19
N SER A 5 -18.46 -21.21 -12.10
CA SER A 5 -17.00 -21.19 -12.31
C SER A 5 -16.54 -19.83 -12.79
N GLN A 6 -17.24 -19.24 -13.76
CA GLN A 6 -16.96 -17.90 -14.26
C GLN A 6 -17.11 -16.85 -13.16
N MET A 7 -18.15 -16.93 -12.32
CA MET A 7 -18.33 -16.02 -11.19
C MET A 7 -17.17 -16.10 -10.17
N LEU A 8 -16.72 -17.32 -9.86
CA LEU A 8 -15.59 -17.54 -8.95
C LEU A 8 -14.29 -16.99 -9.54
N THR A 9 -14.03 -17.21 -10.83
CA THR A 9 -12.85 -16.65 -11.51
C THR A 9 -12.87 -15.12 -11.49
N THR A 10 -14.01 -14.49 -11.79
CA THR A 10 -14.13 -13.03 -11.75
C THR A 10 -13.89 -12.47 -10.34
N LEU A 11 -14.44 -13.12 -9.30
CA LEU A 11 -14.21 -12.72 -7.92
C LEU A 11 -12.73 -12.87 -7.53
N ALA A 12 -12.11 -14.01 -7.86
CA ALA A 12 -10.71 -14.27 -7.55
C ALA A 12 -9.80 -13.23 -8.21
N GLN A 13 -10.03 -12.90 -9.49
CA GLN A 13 -9.25 -11.88 -10.21
C GLN A 13 -9.34 -10.50 -9.55
N GLY A 14 -10.55 -10.10 -9.12
CA GLY A 14 -10.78 -8.82 -8.46
C GLY A 14 -10.08 -8.70 -7.10
N LEU A 15 -9.92 -9.81 -6.39
CA LEU A 15 -9.26 -9.85 -5.08
C LEU A 15 -7.74 -10.04 -5.17
N SER A 16 -7.24 -10.76 -6.18
CA SER A 16 -5.80 -11.03 -6.35
C SER A 16 -5.05 -9.90 -7.04
N THR A 17 -5.73 -9.16 -7.92
CA THR A 17 -5.15 -8.06 -8.70
C THR A 17 -6.11 -6.85 -8.74
N PRO A 18 -6.43 -6.26 -7.57
CA PRO A 18 -7.34 -5.12 -7.54
C PRO A 18 -6.74 -3.91 -8.28
N VAL A 19 -7.62 -3.07 -8.81
CA VAL A 19 -7.21 -1.75 -9.32
C VAL A 19 -6.60 -0.96 -8.17
N ARG A 20 -5.42 -0.36 -8.41
CA ARG A 20 -4.72 0.42 -7.38
C ARG A 20 -5.47 1.72 -7.12
N ALA A 21 -5.79 1.97 -5.84
CA ALA A 21 -6.31 3.26 -5.41
C ALA A 21 -5.25 4.36 -5.64
N PRO A 22 -5.62 5.55 -6.13
CA PRO A 22 -4.69 6.66 -6.29
C PRO A 22 -4.21 7.17 -4.93
N ILE A 23 -3.04 7.80 -4.91
CA ILE A 23 -2.57 8.58 -3.75
C ILE A 23 -3.20 9.96 -3.87
N LEU A 24 -4.03 10.33 -2.90
CA LEU A 24 -4.79 11.59 -2.92
C LEU A 24 -4.10 12.71 -2.15
N HIS A 25 -3.30 12.36 -1.14
CA HIS A 25 -2.55 13.32 -0.33
C HIS A 25 -1.18 12.75 0.07
N THR A 26 -0.25 13.64 0.39
CA THR A 26 1.12 13.30 0.84
C THR A 26 1.45 13.88 2.22
N PRO A 27 2.46 13.35 2.94
CA PRO A 27 2.77 13.81 4.30
C PRO A 27 3.13 15.30 4.42
N ASP A 28 3.71 15.92 3.38
CA ASP A 28 4.09 17.34 3.39
C ASP A 28 2.89 18.28 3.47
N GLU A 29 1.71 17.87 3.02
CA GLU A 29 0.46 18.62 3.19
C GLU A 29 0.11 18.82 4.67
N TYR A 30 0.64 17.97 5.55
CA TYR A 30 0.51 18.05 7.00
C TYR A 30 1.77 18.61 7.69
N GLY A 31 2.71 19.16 6.92
CA GLY A 31 3.97 19.73 7.43
C GLY A 31 4.98 18.67 7.87
N MET A 32 4.84 17.41 7.42
CA MET A 32 5.78 16.34 7.74
C MET A 32 6.85 16.21 6.65
N ALA A 33 8.11 16.19 7.06
CA ALA A 33 9.18 15.74 6.17
C ALA A 33 8.99 14.26 5.86
N TYR A 34 9.21 13.86 4.61
CA TYR A 34 9.20 12.46 4.22
C TYR A 34 10.09 12.22 2.99
N GLU A 35 10.48 10.96 2.82
CA GLU A 35 11.18 10.46 1.64
C GLU A 35 10.37 9.32 1.04
N GLU A 36 10.23 9.31 -0.29
CA GLU A 36 9.74 8.12 -0.98
C GLU A 36 10.85 7.09 -1.07
N ILE A 37 10.59 5.90 -0.54
CA ILE A 37 11.55 4.80 -0.54
C ILE A 37 10.96 3.57 -1.23
N SER A 38 11.85 2.78 -1.85
CA SER A 38 11.51 1.49 -2.43
C SER A 38 12.46 0.42 -1.93
N PHE A 39 11.93 -0.74 -1.56
CA PHE A 39 12.71 -1.87 -1.09
C PHE A 39 12.04 -3.20 -1.46
N PRO A 40 12.82 -4.27 -1.67
CA PRO A 40 12.24 -5.58 -1.99
C PRO A 40 11.60 -6.23 -0.76
N SER A 41 10.47 -6.89 -1.00
CA SER A 41 9.90 -7.93 -0.15
C SER A 41 10.80 -9.18 -0.14
N LEU A 42 10.57 -10.10 0.81
CA LEU A 42 11.27 -11.39 0.86
C LEU A 42 11.13 -12.20 -0.44
N ASP A 43 9.99 -12.08 -1.13
CA ASP A 43 9.72 -12.74 -2.41
C ASP A 43 10.20 -11.94 -3.64
N GLY A 44 10.85 -10.80 -3.44
CA GLY A 44 11.32 -9.90 -4.50
C GLY A 44 10.29 -8.90 -5.01
N THR A 45 9.05 -8.91 -4.51
CA THR A 45 8.05 -7.89 -4.86
C THR A 45 8.52 -6.51 -4.42
N PRO A 46 8.58 -5.49 -5.30
CA PRO A 46 8.97 -4.14 -4.88
C PRO A 46 7.85 -3.52 -4.03
N LEU A 47 8.22 -3.07 -2.83
CA LEU A 47 7.37 -2.29 -1.94
C LEU A 47 7.76 -0.82 -2.02
N GLU A 48 6.77 0.06 -1.99
CA GLU A 48 6.95 1.51 -1.92
C GLU A 48 6.39 2.03 -0.61
N ALA A 49 7.12 2.92 0.06
CA ALA A 49 6.73 3.49 1.33
C ALA A 49 7.13 4.96 1.46
N TRP A 50 6.58 5.63 2.47
CA TRP A 50 7.09 6.91 2.95
C TRP A 50 7.93 6.67 4.20
N TRP A 51 9.17 7.13 4.16
CA TRP A 51 10.00 7.26 5.35
C TRP A 51 9.76 8.64 5.96
N ILE A 52 9.24 8.68 7.18
CA ILE A 52 8.97 9.92 7.92
C ILE A 52 9.95 9.98 9.09
N PRO A 53 11.04 10.77 8.99
CA PRO A 53 12.07 10.80 10.02
C PRO A 53 11.58 11.51 11.29
N ARG A 54 12.07 11.04 12.44
CA ARG A 54 11.90 11.71 13.73
C ARG A 54 13.23 11.88 14.44
N GLU A 55 13.76 13.09 14.44
CA GLU A 55 15.01 13.42 15.12
C GLU A 55 14.97 13.08 16.61
N GLY A 56 16.05 12.47 17.11
CA GLY A 56 16.19 12.05 18.51
C GLY A 56 15.39 10.81 18.90
N SER A 57 14.69 10.15 17.96
CA SER A 57 13.99 8.89 18.21
C SER A 57 14.82 7.68 17.76
N ASP A 58 14.85 6.66 18.60
CA ASP A 58 15.41 5.33 18.31
C ASP A 58 14.33 4.28 17.98
N LYS A 59 13.08 4.72 17.81
CA LYS A 59 11.92 3.85 17.60
C LYS A 59 11.48 3.87 16.14
N LEU A 60 11.03 2.72 15.68
CA LEU A 60 10.41 2.51 14.37
C LEU A 60 8.94 2.13 14.56
N VAL A 61 8.06 2.79 13.81
CA VAL A 61 6.64 2.42 13.69
C VAL A 61 6.40 2.04 12.24
N ILE A 62 5.80 0.87 12.01
CA ILE A 62 5.34 0.42 10.70
C ILE A 62 3.82 0.48 10.70
N VAL A 63 3.25 1.29 9.81
CA VAL A 63 1.81 1.41 9.64
C VAL A 63 1.44 0.79 8.31
N ASN A 64 0.69 -0.31 8.36
CA ASN A 64 0.12 -0.94 7.17
C ASN A 64 -1.37 -0.58 7.04
N HIS A 65 -1.86 -0.56 5.80
CA HIS A 65 -3.27 -0.37 5.50
C HIS A 65 -3.95 -1.73 5.25
N PRO A 66 -5.30 -1.82 5.35
CA PRO A 66 -6.05 -2.98 4.89
C PRO A 66 -6.27 -2.94 3.36
N MET A 67 -6.74 -4.04 2.77
CA MET A 67 -7.20 -4.05 1.38
C MET A 67 -8.47 -3.17 1.25
N PRO A 68 -8.64 -2.38 0.16
CA PRO A 68 -7.77 -2.20 -1.01
C PRO A 68 -6.94 -0.90 -0.99
N MET A 69 -6.63 -0.38 0.20
CA MET A 69 -6.04 0.94 0.42
C MET A 69 -4.56 1.00 -0.03
N ASN A 70 -3.91 2.15 0.18
CA ASN A 70 -2.48 2.34 -0.09
C ASN A 70 -1.80 3.09 1.07
N ARG A 71 -0.56 3.55 0.90
CA ARG A 71 0.24 4.24 1.95
C ARG A 71 -0.38 5.55 2.49
N TYR A 72 -1.34 6.15 1.78
CA TYR A 72 -2.13 7.27 2.31
C TYR A 72 -3.15 6.82 3.36
N GLY A 73 -3.64 5.59 3.25
CA GLY A 73 -4.77 5.07 4.01
C GLY A 73 -5.96 4.75 3.14
#